data_AF-A0AAE8G4E3-F1
#
_entry.id   AF-A0AAE8G4E3-F1
#
_cell.length_a   1.000
_cell.length_b   1.000
_cell.length_c   1.000
_cell.angle_alpha   90.00
_cell.angle_beta   90.00
_cell.angle_gamma   90.00
#
_symmetry.space_group_name_H-M   'P 1'
#
loop_
_entity.id
_entity.type
_entity.pdbx_description
1 polymer ?
#
loop_
_entity_poly.entity_id
_entity_poly.type
_entity_poly.pdbx_seq_one_letter_code
_entity_poly.pdbx_strand_id
1 'polypeptide(L)' 'MSKETKVIVAGRLSYANVWEPQSINGSEPKYSVSVIIPKSDKVTIQKIVRC' A
#
# COMPACT_ATOMS: atom_id res chain seq x y z
N MET A 1 -17.11 16.28 -9.82
CA MET A 1 -15.71 16.29 -9.35
C MET A 1 -15.21 14.85 -9.41
N SER A 2 -14.42 14.47 -10.41
CA SER A 2 -13.87 13.10 -10.53
C SER A 2 -12.98 12.83 -9.32
N LYS A 3 -13.36 11.87 -8.47
CA LYS A 3 -12.60 11.51 -7.27
C LYS A 3 -11.38 10.70 -7.73
N GLU A 4 -10.22 11.33 -7.84
CA GLU A 4 -8.98 10.62 -8.13
C GLU A 4 -8.59 9.77 -6.91
N THR A 5 -8.58 8.44 -7.07
CA THR A 5 -8.29 7.47 -6.00
C THR A 5 -6.82 7.02 -5.99
N LYS A 6 -6.01 7.55 -6.91
CA LYS A 6 -4.58 7.23 -7.00
C LYS A 6 -3.80 8.06 -5.99
N VAL A 7 -3.04 7.39 -5.13
CA VAL A 7 -2.14 8.02 -4.16
C VAL A 7 -0.72 7.50 -4.37
N ILE A 8 0.26 8.41 -4.36
CA ILE A 8 1.69 8.05 -4.36
C ILE A 8 2.18 8.18 -2.92
N VAL A 9 2.77 7.10 -2.39
CA VAL A 9 3.19 6.98 -0.99
C VAL A 9 4.69 6.71 -0.95
N ALA A 10 5.43 7.51 -0.18
CA ALA A 10 6.81 7.21 0.19
C ALA A 10 6.82 6.46 1.53
N GLY A 11 7.50 5.32 1.61
CA GLY A 11 7.50 4.51 2.82
C GLY A 11 8.48 3.34 2.78
N ARG A 12 8.56 2.61 3.89
CA ARG A 12 9.35 1.38 3.98
C ARG A 12 8.47 0.19 3.60
N LEU A 13 8.96 -0.64 2.69
CA LEU A 13 8.27 -1.87 2.32
C LEU A 13 8.59 -2.99 3.32
N SER A 14 7.57 -3.75 3.68
CA SER A 14 7.62 -4.97 4.49
C SER A 14 6.80 -6.06 3.79
N TYR A 15 7.21 -7.33 3.93
CA TYR A 15 6.61 -8.46 3.20
C TYR A 15 6.46 -8.17 1.69
N ALA A 16 7.55 -7.75 1.05
CA ALA A 16 7.55 -7.27 -0.32
C ALA A 16 7.57 -8.43 -1.33
N ASN A 17 6.38 -8.90 -1.69
CA ASN A 17 6.16 -9.94 -2.69
C ASN A 17 6.00 -9.28 -4.07
N VAL A 18 7.09 -8.67 -4.55
CA VAL A 18 7.11 -7.88 -5.80
C VAL A 18 7.76 -8.63 -6.97
N TRP A 19 8.67 -9.56 -6.68
CA TRP A 19 9.40 -10.32 -7.69
C TRP A 19 8.66 -11.60 -8.09
N GLU A 20 8.02 -12.24 -7.11
CA GLU A 20 7.25 -13.46 -7.29
C GLU A 20 5.95 -13.36 -6.49
N PRO A 21 4.82 -13.84 -7.03
CA PRO A 21 3.55 -13.82 -6.32
C PRO A 21 3.56 -14.86 -5.21
N GLN A 22 3.05 -14.49 -4.03
CA GLN A 22 2.94 -15.40 -2.90
C GLN A 22 1.48 -15.67 -2.55
N SER A 23 1.18 -16.93 -2.20
CA SER A 23 -0.11 -17.28 -1.60
C SER A 23 -0.08 -16.92 -0.12
N ILE A 24 -1.05 -16.11 0.30
CA ILE A 24 -1.26 -15.80 1.72
C ILE A 24 -2.48 -16.60 2.17
N ASN A 25 -2.31 -17.46 3.18
CA ASN A 25 -3.37 -18.30 3.75
C ASN A 25 -4.08 -19.25 2.74
N GLY A 26 -3.36 -19.75 1.73
CA GLY A 26 -3.91 -20.69 0.75
C GLY A 26 -4.78 -20.03 -0.32
N SER A 27 -4.77 -18.70 -0.43
CA SER A 27 -5.39 -17.98 -1.54
C SER A 27 -4.60 -18.13 -2.84
N GLU A 28 -5.18 -17.70 -3.96
CA GLU A 28 -4.44 -17.51 -5.20
C GLU A 28 -3.15 -16.67 -4.97
N PRO A 29 -2.00 -17.05 -5.57
CA PRO A 29 -0.76 -16.29 -5.47
C PRO A 29 -0.93 -14.86 -5.99
N LYS A 30 -0.56 -13.86 -5.18
CA LYS A 30 -0.68 -12.44 -5.54
C LYS A 30 0.58 -11.66 -5.21
N TYR A 31 0.85 -10.66 -6.03
CA TYR A 31 1.82 -9.62 -5.69
C TYR A 31 1.22 -8.76 -4.57
N SER A 32 1.98 -8.60 -3.50
CA SER A 32 1.52 -7.92 -2.30
C SER A 32 2.69 -7.25 -1.59
N VAL A 33 2.39 -6.16 -0.89
CA VAL A 33 3.38 -5.48 -0.07
C VAL A 33 2.68 -4.78 1.08
N SER A 34 3.31 -4.77 2.25
CA SER A 34 2.91 -3.93 3.38
C SER A 34 3.76 -2.66 3.36
N VAL A 35 3.13 -1.50 3.15
CA VAL A 35 3.83 -0.21 3.18
C VAL A 35 3.70 0.40 4.57
N ILE A 36 4.82 0.62 5.23
CA ILE A 36 4.89 1.27 6.54
C ILE A 36 5.04 2.77 6.32
N ILE A 37 4.02 3.53 6.73
CA ILE A 37 3.97 5.00 6.66
C ILE A 37 4.28 5.57 8.05
N PRO A 38 5.25 6.47 8.20
CA PRO A 38 5.51 7.12 9.49
C PRO A 38 4.32 8.01 9.90
N LYS A 39 3.92 7.96 11.17
CA LYS A 39 2.78 8.75 11.69
C LYS A 39 2.99 10.27 11.58
N SER A 40 4.22 10.72 11.43
CA SER A 40 4.56 12.12 11.18
C SER A 40 4.09 12.59 9.79
N ASP A 41 3.97 11.70 8.80
CA ASP A 41 3.47 12.03 7.46
C ASP A 41 1.94 12.07 7.44
N LYS A 42 1.41 13.14 8.04
CA LYS A 42 -0.03 13.40 8.10
C LYS A 42 -0.64 13.70 6.73
N VAL A 43 0.13 14.24 5.80
CA VAL A 43 -0.34 14.62 4.46
C VAL A 43 -0.72 13.38 3.67
N THR A 44 0.15 12.38 3.65
CA THR A 44 -0.11 11.12 2.95
C THR A 44 -1.23 10.33 3.60
N ILE A 45 -1.27 10.29 4.95
CA ILE A 45 -2.36 9.63 5.70
C ILE A 45 -3.71 10.26 5.36
N GLN A 46 -3.81 11.60 5.36
CA GLN A 46 -5.07 12.30 5.03
C GLN A 46 -5.53 12.03 3.60
N LYS A 47 -4.60 11.91 2.65
CA LYS A 47 -4.94 11.55 1.26
C LYS A 47 -5.55 10.16 1.17
N ILE A 48 -5.02 9.19 1.91
CA ILE A 48 -5.54 7.80 1.91
C ILE A 48 -6.92 7.72 2.58
N VAL A 49 -7.10 8.36 3.74
CA VAL A 49 -8.36 8.26 4.52
C VAL A 49 -9.54 8.94 3.82
N ARG A 50 -9.29 9.94 2.98
CA ARG A 50 -10.33 10.80 2.39
C ARG A 50 -10.75 10.37 0.96
N CYS A 51 -10.08 9.37 0.39
CA CYS A 51 -10.50 8.71 -0.86
C CYS A 51 -11.84 8.00 -0.69
#